data_AF-A0A379SGE7-F1
#
_entry.id   AF-A0A379SGE7-F1
#
_cell.length_a   1.000
_cell.length_b   1.000
_cell.length_c   1.000
_cell.angle_alpha   90.00
_cell.angle_beta   90.00
_cell.angle_gamma   90.00
#
_symmetry.space_group_name_H-M   'P 1'
#
loop_
_entity.id
_entity.type
_entity.pdbx_description
1 polymer ?
#
loop_
_entity_poly.entity_id
_entity_poly.type
_entity_poly.pdbx_seq_one_letter_code
_entity_poly.pdbx_strand_id
1 'polypeptide(L)' 'MKVEVFNYKTGKLEVKDVSMEIHHRSLPQRGGSPKANEQWNLEKATPWGHEAMDPYRHTGYRLEQIILGPNSW' A
#
# COMPACT_ATOMS: atom_id res chain seq x y z
N MET A 1 -0.23 -7.68 -8.07
CA MET A 1 -1.66 -7.33 -8.26
C MET A 1 -1.75 -6.31 -9.37
N LYS A 2 -2.70 -6.45 -10.29
CA LYS A 2 -2.92 -5.51 -11.39
C LYS A 2 -4.19 -4.70 -11.12
N VAL A 3 -4.11 -3.38 -11.30
CA VAL A 3 -5.18 -2.44 -10.95
C VAL A 3 -5.33 -1.36 -12.02
N GLU A 4 -6.52 -0.80 -12.11
CA GLU A 4 -6.75 0.49 -12.75
C GLU A 4 -6.92 1.57 -11.68
N VAL A 5 -6.27 2.71 -11.90
CA VAL A 5 -6.23 3.82 -10.96
C VAL A 5 -6.39 5.16 -11.66
N PHE A 6 -6.99 6.13 -10.98
CA PHE A 6 -6.91 7.53 -11.37
C PHE A 6 -5.68 8.18 -10.72
N ASN A 7 -4.77 8.69 -11.55
CA ASN A 7 -3.56 9.37 -11.10
C ASN A 7 -3.84 10.87 -10.87
N TYR A 8 -3.79 11.31 -9.62
CA TYR A 8 -4.08 12.71 -9.27
C TYR A 8 -3.07 13.70 -9.86
N LYS A 9 -1.84 13.27 -10.15
CA LYS A 9 -0.79 14.13 -10.71
C LYS A 9 -0.99 14.35 -12.22
N THR A 10 -1.43 13.33 -12.95
CA THR A 10 -1.58 13.39 -14.41
C THR A 10 -3.02 13.64 -14.85
N GLY A 11 -4.00 13.42 -13.97
CA GLY A 11 -5.43 13.53 -14.26
C GLY A 11 -5.96 12.42 -15.17
N LYS A 12 -5.30 11.26 -15.22
CA LYS A 12 -5.62 10.17 -16.17
C LYS A 12 -5.83 8.84 -15.47
N LEU A 13 -6.60 7.97 -16.13
CA LEU A 13 -6.68 6.56 -15.78
C LEU A 13 -5.43 5.84 -16.28
N GLU A 14 -4.86 5.00 -15.43
CA GLU A 14 -3.64 4.24 -15.69
C GLU A 14 -3.81 2.82 -15.15
N VAL A 15 -3.38 1.84 -15.93
CA VAL A 15 -3.28 0.43 -15.49
C VAL A 15 -1.86 0.17 -15.03
N LYS A 16 -1.71 -0.39 -13.83
CA LYS A 16 -0.39 -0.67 -13.26
C LYS A 16 -0.37 -1.95 -12.42
N ASP A 17 0.82 -2.52 -12.35
CA ASP A 17 1.14 -3.57 -11.39
C ASP A 17 1.60 -2.95 -10.06
N VAL A 18 1.09 -3.49 -8.97
CA VAL A 18 1.45 -3.10 -7.61
C VAL A 18 1.79 -4.33 -6.77
N SER A 19 2.76 -4.15 -5.90
CA SER A 19 3.20 -5.13 -4.92
C SER A 19 2.38 -5.02 -3.63
N MET A 20 2.37 -6.09 -2.85
CA MET A 20 1.96 -6.02 -1.45
C MET A 20 2.98 -5.21 -0.64
N GLU A 21 2.51 -4.57 0.41
CA GLU A 21 3.29 -3.76 1.34
C GLU A 21 3.31 -4.40 2.73
N ILE A 22 4.18 -3.86 3.59
CA ILE A 22 4.23 -4.19 5.02
C ILE A 22 3.96 -2.92 5.82
N HIS A 23 2.95 -2.97 6.68
CA HIS A 23 2.59 -1.92 7.62
C HIS A 23 3.18 -2.20 9.01
N HIS A 24 3.69 -1.16 9.66
CA HIS A 24 4.22 -1.22 11.02
C HIS A 24 3.12 -0.81 12.03
N ARG A 25 2.65 -1.75 12.85
CA ARG A 25 1.46 -1.59 13.71
C ARG A 25 1.63 -0.56 14.83
N SER A 26 2.70 -0.67 15.60
CA SER A 26 2.87 0.11 16.84
C SER A 26 4.15 0.93 16.83
N LEU A 27 5.26 0.34 16.37
CA LEU A 27 6.54 1.04 16.23
C LEU A 27 6.73 1.41 14.76
N PRO A 28 6.51 2.68 14.37
CA PRO A 28 6.64 3.05 12.96
C PRO A 28 8.11 3.00 12.54
N GLN A 29 8.35 2.65 11.27
CA GLN A 29 9.71 2.57 10.72
C GLN A 29 10.51 3.87 10.90
N ARG A 30 9.84 5.03 10.79
CA ARG A 30 10.43 6.36 10.99
C ARG A 30 10.99 6.58 12.40
N GLY A 31 10.59 5.78 13.38
CA GLY A 31 11.12 5.84 14.75
C GLY A 31 12.54 5.27 14.88
N GLY A 32 13.07 4.59 13.86
CA GLY A 32 14.46 4.14 13.81
C GLY A 32 14.84 3.00 14.77
N SER A 33 13.92 2.52 15.59
CA SER A 33 14.15 1.39 16.50
C SER A 33 14.29 0.08 15.70
N PRO A 34 15.33 -0.74 15.96
CA PRO A 34 15.43 -2.07 15.35
C PRO A 34 14.21 -2.96 15.63
N LYS A 35 13.54 -2.75 16.78
CA LYS A 35 12.31 -3.47 17.16
C LYS A 35 11.14 -3.24 16.22
N ALA A 36 11.18 -2.15 15.43
CA ALA A 36 10.15 -1.88 14.43
C ALA A 36 10.08 -3.01 13.38
N ASN A 37 11.20 -3.67 13.08
CA ASN A 37 11.27 -4.73 12.08
C ASN A 37 10.92 -6.13 12.64
N GLU A 38 10.54 -6.23 13.91
CA GLU A 38 10.16 -7.50 14.52
C GLU A 38 8.79 -7.96 14.03
N GLN A 39 8.62 -9.27 13.83
CA GLN A 39 7.44 -9.84 13.15
C GLN A 39 6.11 -9.50 13.82
N TRP A 40 6.08 -9.32 15.15
CA TRP A 40 4.87 -8.92 15.88
C TRP A 40 4.36 -7.53 15.47
N ASN A 41 5.25 -6.68 14.94
CA ASN A 41 4.96 -5.32 14.53
C ASN A 41 4.64 -5.20 13.03
N LEU A 42 4.78 -6.28 12.24
CA LEU A 42 4.63 -6.26 10.79
C LEU A 42 3.30 -6.87 10.34
N GLU A 43 2.56 -6.16 9.50
CA GLU A 43 1.29 -6.60 8.90
C GLU A 43 1.31 -6.48 7.39
N LYS A 44 0.81 -7.49 6.68
CA LYS A 44 0.68 -7.43 5.21
C LYS A 44 -0.45 -6.48 4.84
N ALA A 45 -0.20 -5.57 3.91
CA ALA A 45 -1.18 -4.60 3.46
C ALA A 45 -1.18 -4.48 1.93
N THR A 46 -2.33 -4.17 1.34
CA THR A 46 -2.35 -3.60 -0.02
C THR A 46 -1.95 -2.12 0.07
N PRO A 47 -1.53 -1.47 -1.03
CA PRO A 47 -1.18 -0.04 -0.99
C PRO A 47 -2.30 0.85 -0.42
N TRP A 48 -3.56 0.62 -0.80
CA TRP A 48 -4.71 1.35 -0.27
C TRP A 48 -5.10 0.95 1.15
N GLY A 49 -4.93 -0.33 1.50
CA GLY A 49 -5.09 -0.76 2.88
C GLY A 49 -4.06 -0.08 3.79
N HIS A 50 -2.81 0.05 3.32
CA HIS A 50 -1.75 0.73 4.07
C HIS A 50 -2.05 2.24 4.22
N GLU A 51 -2.49 2.91 3.15
CA GLU A 51 -2.95 4.31 3.21
C GLU A 51 -4.14 4.51 4.17
N ALA A 52 -5.04 3.53 4.29
CA ALA A 52 -6.13 3.59 5.26
C ALA A 52 -5.66 3.40 6.72
N MET A 53 -4.52 2.74 6.94
CA MET A 53 -3.96 2.48 8.28
C MET A 53 -2.95 3.54 8.75
N ASP A 54 -2.20 4.15 7.82
CA ASP A 54 -1.13 5.11 8.12
C ASP A 54 -1.40 6.48 7.47
N PRO A 55 -1.67 7.54 8.25
CA PRO A 55 -1.96 8.87 7.72
C PRO A 55 -0.79 9.52 6.97
N TYR A 56 0.43 8.97 7.06
CA TYR A 56 1.59 9.45 6.31
C TYR A 56 1.82 8.70 5.00
N ARG A 57 1.05 7.63 4.74
CA ARG A 57 1.15 6.81 3.53
C ARG A 57 0.10 7.28 2.54
N HIS A 58 0.53 7.88 1.44
CA HIS A 58 -0.36 8.30 0.35
C HIS A 58 -0.03 7.57 -0.94
N THR A 59 -0.98 6.85 -1.52
CA THR A 59 -0.73 6.20 -2.81
C THR A 59 -0.52 7.24 -3.91
N GLY A 60 -1.20 8.38 -3.82
CA GLY A 60 -1.25 9.39 -4.88
C GLY A 60 -2.21 9.03 -6.00
N TYR A 61 -3.05 8.01 -5.78
CA TYR A 61 -4.01 7.50 -6.75
C TYR A 61 -5.36 7.20 -6.10
N ARG A 62 -6.45 7.29 -6.88
CA ARG A 62 -7.72 6.68 -6.53
C ARG A 62 -7.79 5.29 -7.13
N LEU A 63 -8.09 4.27 -6.33
CA LEU A 63 -8.36 2.94 -6.85
C LEU A 63 -9.71 2.95 -7.56
N GLU A 64 -9.73 2.59 -8.84
CA GLU A 64 -10.98 2.46 -9.60
C GLU A 64 -11.40 0.99 -9.69
N GLN A 65 -10.45 0.11 -10.03
CA GLN A 65 -10.73 -1.31 -10.22
C GLN A 65 -9.53 -2.21 -9.88
N ILE A 66 -9.83 -3.38 -9.30
CA ILE A 66 -8.88 -4.49 -9.19
C ILE A 66 -9.06 -5.40 -10.42
N ILE A 67 -8.04 -5.48 -11.27
CA ILE A 67 -8.05 -6.30 -12.49
C ILE A 67 -7.56 -7.72 -12.17
N LEU A 68 -6.50 -7.84 -11.38
CA LEU A 68 -5.94 -9.12 -10.95
C LEU A 68 -5.53 -9.05 -9.48
N GLY A 69 -6.23 -9.81 -8.63
CA GLY A 69 -6.03 -9.81 -7.18
C GLY A 69 -4.70 -10.47 -6.73
N PRO A 70 -4.37 -10.41 -5.43
CA PRO A 70 -3.12 -10.97 -4.89
C PRO A 70 -2.99 -12.50 -5.03
N ASN A 71 -4.13 -13.20 -5.13
CA ASN A 71 -4.21 -14.66 -5.21
C ASN A 71 -4.72 -15.15 -6.58
N SER A 72 -4.59 -14.32 -7.62
CA SER A 72 -5.06 -14.62 -8.98
C SER A 72 -3.86 -14.82 -9.90
N TRP A 73 -3.93 -15.85 -10.74
CA TRP A 73 -2.87 -16.30 -11.66
C TRP A 73 -3.32 -16.09 -13.12
#